data_AF-A0A4R2IZ20-F1
#
_entry.id   AF-A0A4R2IZ20-F1
#
_cell.length_a   1.000
_cell.length_b   1.000
_cell.length_c   1.000
_cell.angle_alpha   90.00
_cell.angle_beta   90.00
_cell.angle_gamma   90.00
#
_symmetry.space_group_name_H-M   'P 1'
#
loop_
_entity.id
_entity.type
_entity.pdbx_description
1 polymer ?
#
loop_
_entity_poly.entity_id
_entity_poly.type
_entity_poly.pdbx_seq_one_letter_code
_entity_poly.pdbx_strand_id
1 'polypeptide(L)'
;MALRVRLTQADLDNVRFAAGPAPILEAILAFASFERRTPTRTTLPPTIRPLFSLVRDARGPVFLDPFVADPQWGLELVRSAPKALIREDMERMWCVKPPLWLRNLADGDSEQRQVVGTAVRYWYQRVIEPQRHRIEQVFQHDIAMRTPTMRDVGVVGLLNSIHPNLTYHDGVLTMPHPLDITCDLEGQGFELRPTTQWAGRPLWSWSSDDPSRFALHYPALSERTRTVQQPTEQALAKLVGETRAAVMHALKSPLSTGELAERVGVSISSASQHACVLRDVGLVRSVRDGQKVTHSLTMRGMTLLGFGQV
;
A
#
# COMPACT_ATOMS: atom_id res chain seq x y z
N MET A 1 4.52 11.12 8.21
CA MET A 1 4.06 11.44 6.85
C MET A 1 2.83 10.59 6.57
N ALA A 2 1.74 11.21 6.13
CA ALA A 2 0.43 10.59 6.02
C ALA A 2 -0.38 11.28 4.91
N LEU A 3 -1.28 10.54 4.29
CA LEU A 3 -2.33 11.09 3.44
C LEU A 3 -3.60 11.19 4.28
N ARG A 4 -4.24 12.36 4.25
CA ARG A 4 -5.54 12.62 4.86
C ARG A 4 -6.53 12.98 3.77
N VAL A 5 -7.57 12.18 3.61
CA VAL A 5 -8.68 12.47 2.71
C VAL A 5 -9.82 12.99 3.57
N ARG A 6 -10.20 14.25 3.39
CA ARG A 6 -11.38 14.83 4.04
C ARG A 6 -12.61 14.38 3.26
N LEU A 7 -13.55 13.78 3.98
CA LEU A 7 -14.75 13.18 3.44
C LEU A 7 -15.97 13.90 4.00
N THR A 8 -16.76 14.46 3.10
CA THR A 8 -18.11 14.95 3.40
C THR A 8 -19.08 13.78 3.46
N GLN A 9 -20.32 14.04 3.92
CA GLN A 9 -21.37 13.01 3.86
C GLN A 9 -21.65 12.57 2.42
N ALA A 10 -21.65 13.49 1.46
CA ALA A 10 -21.83 13.17 0.04
C ALA A 10 -20.73 12.24 -0.50
N ASP A 11 -19.50 12.39 -0.01
CA ASP A 11 -18.40 11.48 -0.37
C ASP A 11 -18.65 10.08 0.16
N LEU A 12 -19.08 9.96 1.42
CA LEU A 12 -19.37 8.68 2.07
C LEU A 12 -20.52 7.93 1.38
N ASP A 13 -21.55 8.66 0.96
CA ASP A 13 -22.69 8.11 0.24
C ASP A 13 -22.29 7.57 -1.15
N ASN A 14 -21.20 8.09 -1.72
CA ASN A 14 -20.64 7.68 -3.01
C ASN A 14 -19.48 6.67 -2.91
N VAL A 15 -19.15 6.18 -1.71
CA VAL A 15 -18.19 5.08 -1.55
C VAL A 15 -18.80 3.76 -2.00
N ARG A 16 -18.12 3.08 -2.92
CA ARG A 16 -18.59 1.80 -3.48
C ARG A 16 -17.44 0.85 -3.76
N PHE A 17 -17.70 -0.44 -3.80
CA PHE A 17 -16.73 -1.38 -4.39
C PHE A 17 -16.65 -1.17 -5.90
N ALA A 18 -15.44 -1.29 -6.46
CA ALA A 18 -15.30 -1.35 -7.90
C ALA A 18 -16.00 -2.59 -8.46
N ALA A 19 -16.53 -2.49 -9.69
CA ALA A 19 -17.27 -3.57 -10.34
C ALA A 19 -16.41 -4.81 -10.67
N GLY A 20 -15.08 -4.63 -10.74
CA GLY A 20 -14.13 -5.68 -11.04
C GLY A 20 -12.68 -5.20 -10.85
N PRO A 21 -11.71 -6.12 -10.94
CA PRO A 21 -10.30 -5.78 -10.93
C PRO A 21 -9.94 -4.94 -12.17
N ALA A 22 -8.88 -4.14 -12.05
CA ALA A 22 -8.28 -3.43 -13.18
C ALA A 22 -7.01 -4.18 -13.60
N PRO A 23 -7.00 -4.97 -14.70
CA PRO A 23 -5.91 -5.91 -14.95
C PRO A 23 -4.57 -5.25 -15.24
N ILE A 24 -4.58 -4.06 -15.84
CA ILE A 24 -3.34 -3.29 -16.11
C ILE A 24 -2.79 -2.70 -14.81
N LEU A 25 -3.65 -2.14 -13.95
CA LEU A 25 -3.25 -1.72 -12.61
C LEU A 25 -2.68 -2.89 -11.78
N GLU A 26 -3.34 -4.06 -11.80
CA GLU A 26 -2.81 -5.26 -11.13
C GLU A 26 -1.42 -5.65 -11.67
N ALA A 27 -1.15 -5.47 -12.96
CA ALA A 27 0.18 -5.67 -13.53
C ALA A 27 1.21 -4.69 -12.94
N ILE A 28 0.87 -3.40 -12.82
CA ILE A 28 1.73 -2.38 -12.23
C ILE A 28 1.99 -2.65 -10.74
N LEU A 29 0.96 -3.04 -9.99
CA LEU A 29 1.07 -3.43 -8.59
C LEU A 29 1.94 -4.69 -8.42
N ALA A 30 1.81 -5.68 -9.31
CA ALA A 30 2.68 -6.85 -9.34
C ALA A 30 4.14 -6.47 -9.60
N PHE A 31 4.37 -5.52 -10.52
CA PHE A 31 5.71 -5.02 -10.82
C PHE A 31 6.31 -4.30 -9.61
N ALA A 32 5.54 -3.45 -8.94
CA ALA A 32 5.99 -2.74 -7.75
C ALA A 32 6.34 -3.70 -6.60
N SER A 33 5.53 -4.75 -6.39
CA SER A 33 5.82 -5.83 -5.45
C SER A 33 7.08 -6.62 -5.82
N PHE A 34 7.30 -6.87 -7.11
CA PHE A 34 8.49 -7.55 -7.62
C PHE A 34 9.76 -6.73 -7.41
N GLU A 35 9.77 -5.44 -7.78
CA GLU A 35 10.93 -4.56 -7.63
C GLU A 35 11.37 -4.45 -6.15
N ARG A 36 10.40 -4.40 -5.23
CA ARG A 36 10.68 -4.39 -3.78
C ARG A 36 11.38 -5.63 -3.28
N ARG A 37 11.11 -6.80 -3.86
CA ARG A 37 11.67 -8.11 -3.42
C ARG A 37 12.99 -8.45 -4.11
N THR A 38 13.13 -8.07 -5.37
CA THR A 38 14.26 -8.46 -6.22
C THR A 38 14.90 -7.24 -6.86
N PRO A 39 15.74 -6.49 -6.12
CA PRO A 39 16.39 -5.29 -6.66
C PRO A 39 17.46 -5.60 -7.71
N THR A 40 17.85 -6.87 -7.88
CA THR A 40 18.87 -7.29 -8.85
C THR A 40 18.30 -7.39 -10.27
N ARG A 41 18.74 -6.47 -11.13
CA ARG A 41 18.20 -6.23 -12.49
C ARG A 41 18.84 -7.09 -13.60
N THR A 42 19.79 -7.96 -13.27
CA THR A 42 20.75 -8.53 -14.23
C THR A 42 20.22 -9.68 -15.07
N THR A 43 19.12 -10.34 -14.67
CA THR A 43 18.55 -11.51 -15.37
C THR A 43 17.23 -11.23 -16.09
N LEU A 44 16.83 -9.96 -16.18
CA LEU A 44 15.50 -9.60 -16.66
C LEU A 44 15.47 -9.24 -18.15
N PRO A 45 14.39 -9.60 -18.86
CA PRO A 45 14.21 -9.26 -20.27
C PRO A 45 14.38 -7.76 -20.53
N PRO A 46 15.06 -7.34 -21.61
CA PRO A 46 15.20 -5.92 -21.96
C PRO A 46 13.85 -5.19 -22.06
N THR A 47 12.80 -5.90 -22.49
CA THR A 47 11.44 -5.38 -22.68
C THR A 47 10.84 -4.74 -21.42
N ILE A 48 11.18 -5.21 -20.21
CA ILE A 48 10.61 -4.67 -18.97
C ILE A 48 11.46 -3.56 -18.33
N ARG A 49 12.63 -3.25 -18.91
CA ARG A 49 13.53 -2.21 -18.39
C ARG A 49 12.88 -0.84 -18.21
N PRO A 50 11.99 -0.36 -19.10
CA PRO A 50 11.33 0.93 -18.91
C PRO A 50 10.56 1.03 -17.59
N LEU A 51 9.91 -0.06 -17.15
CA LEU A 51 9.10 -0.07 -15.93
C LEU A 51 9.94 0.20 -14.67
N PHE A 52 11.21 -0.18 -14.62
CA PHE A 52 12.11 0.13 -13.50
C PHE A 52 12.42 1.62 -13.31
N SER A 53 12.15 2.44 -14.32
CA SER A 53 12.30 3.90 -14.20
C SER A 53 10.97 4.60 -13.91
N LEU A 54 9.85 3.91 -14.15
CA LEU A 54 8.49 4.44 -13.98
C LEU A 54 7.83 3.96 -12.69
N VAL A 55 8.12 2.75 -12.22
CA VAL A 55 7.51 2.20 -11.01
C VAL A 55 8.60 2.06 -9.96
N ARG A 56 8.40 2.70 -8.79
CA ARG A 56 9.34 2.71 -7.67
C ARG A 56 8.61 2.69 -6.34
N ASP A 57 8.94 1.75 -5.45
CA ASP A 57 8.43 1.70 -4.06
C ASP A 57 6.90 1.88 -3.94
N ALA A 58 6.14 0.99 -4.59
CA ALA A 58 4.66 1.02 -4.61
C ALA A 58 4.03 2.21 -5.35
N ARG A 59 4.83 3.03 -6.04
CA ARG A 59 4.35 4.23 -6.73
C ARG A 59 4.68 4.12 -8.21
N GLY A 60 3.69 4.42 -9.05
CA GLY A 60 3.85 4.62 -10.48
C GLY A 60 3.27 5.97 -10.88
N PRO A 61 3.57 6.44 -12.10
CA PRO A 61 2.86 7.55 -12.70
C PRO A 61 1.39 7.15 -12.91
N VAL A 62 0.48 8.09 -12.70
CA VAL A 62 -0.96 7.87 -12.83
C VAL A 62 -1.33 7.38 -14.23
N PHE A 63 -0.63 7.80 -15.29
CA PHE A 63 -0.94 7.33 -16.64
C PHE A 63 -0.84 5.79 -16.82
N LEU A 64 -0.21 5.07 -15.88
CA LEU A 64 -0.14 3.61 -15.85
C LEU A 64 -1.28 2.93 -15.07
N ASP A 65 -2.20 3.71 -14.48
CA ASP A 65 -3.25 3.24 -13.56
C ASP A 65 -4.68 3.38 -14.15
N PRO A 66 -5.01 2.77 -15.29
CA PRO A 66 -6.37 2.83 -15.83
C PRO A 66 -7.32 1.97 -14.99
N PHE A 67 -8.54 2.47 -14.70
CA PHE A 67 -9.50 1.80 -13.80
C PHE A 67 -10.57 1.02 -14.58
N VAL A 68 -10.12 0.29 -15.60
CA VAL A 68 -10.96 -0.44 -16.54
C VAL A 68 -10.75 -1.96 -16.44
N ALA A 69 -11.83 -2.72 -16.61
CA ALA A 69 -11.81 -4.18 -16.54
C ALA A 69 -11.24 -4.83 -17.82
N ASP A 70 -11.40 -4.19 -18.98
CA ASP A 70 -10.87 -4.71 -20.24
C ASP A 70 -9.37 -4.40 -20.38
N PRO A 71 -8.49 -5.43 -20.45
CA PRO A 71 -7.05 -5.23 -20.52
C PRO A 71 -6.61 -4.57 -21.83
N GLN A 72 -7.31 -4.81 -22.95
CA GLN A 72 -6.94 -4.20 -24.23
C GLN A 72 -7.19 -2.69 -24.18
N TRP A 73 -8.34 -2.28 -23.65
CA TRP A 73 -8.66 -0.88 -23.44
C TRP A 73 -7.73 -0.22 -22.42
N GLY A 74 -7.40 -0.90 -21.33
CA GLY A 74 -6.41 -0.40 -20.36
C GLY A 74 -5.03 -0.14 -21.00
N LEU A 75 -4.56 -1.04 -21.87
CA LEU A 75 -3.31 -0.82 -22.61
C LEU A 75 -3.40 0.35 -23.59
N GLU A 76 -4.56 0.55 -24.21
CA GLU A 76 -4.77 1.68 -25.09
C GLU A 76 -4.79 3.02 -24.34
N LEU A 77 -5.40 3.07 -23.16
CA LEU A 77 -5.37 4.25 -22.27
C LEU A 77 -3.93 4.60 -21.87
N VAL A 78 -3.10 3.61 -21.54
CA VAL A 78 -1.68 3.82 -21.26
C VAL A 78 -0.95 4.42 -22.46
N ARG A 79 -1.21 3.89 -23.67
CA ARG A 79 -0.53 4.33 -24.90
C ARG A 79 -0.97 5.73 -25.35
N SER A 80 -2.26 6.02 -25.21
CA SER A 80 -2.93 7.25 -25.62
C SER A 80 -2.99 8.33 -24.54
N ALA A 81 -2.39 8.07 -23.36
CA ALA A 81 -2.42 8.98 -22.21
C ALA A 81 -2.08 10.43 -22.60
N PRO A 82 -2.85 11.42 -22.11
CA PRO A 82 -2.61 12.83 -22.42
C PRO A 82 -1.18 13.26 -22.09
N LYS A 83 -0.55 14.01 -22.99
CA LYS A 83 0.83 14.52 -22.77
C LYS A 83 0.96 15.30 -21.46
N ALA A 84 -0.06 16.09 -21.11
CA ALA A 84 -0.09 16.86 -19.87
C ALA A 84 0.00 15.96 -18.63
N LEU A 85 -0.75 14.85 -18.61
CA LEU A 85 -0.73 13.87 -17.51
C LEU A 85 0.67 13.24 -17.36
N ILE A 86 1.28 12.80 -18.46
CA ILE A 86 2.63 12.20 -18.42
C ILE A 86 3.66 13.21 -17.91
N ARG A 87 3.55 14.48 -18.31
CA ARG A 87 4.44 15.54 -17.84
C ARG A 87 4.30 15.78 -16.35
N GLU A 88 3.07 15.93 -15.88
CA GLU A 88 2.76 16.10 -14.46
C GLU A 88 3.29 14.92 -13.63
N ASP A 89 3.10 13.70 -14.13
CA ASP A 89 3.66 12.50 -13.52
C ASP A 89 5.19 12.55 -13.42
N MET A 90 5.89 12.94 -14.49
CA MET A 90 7.34 13.04 -14.45
C MET A 90 7.82 14.11 -13.48
N GLU A 91 7.16 15.28 -13.44
CA GLU A 91 7.48 16.36 -12.51
C GLU A 91 7.25 15.94 -11.05
N ARG A 92 6.15 15.23 -10.77
CA ARG A 92 5.82 14.70 -9.44
C ARG A 92 6.80 13.63 -8.97
N MET A 93 7.27 12.79 -9.87
CA MET A 93 8.11 11.64 -9.55
C MET A 93 9.60 11.97 -9.45
N TRP A 94 10.06 13.03 -10.13
CA TRP A 94 11.47 13.33 -10.28
C TRP A 94 11.84 14.68 -9.67
N CYS A 95 12.46 14.65 -8.50
CA CYS A 95 13.03 15.86 -7.85
C CYS A 95 14.29 16.39 -8.57
N VAL A 96 14.87 15.59 -9.47
CA VAL A 96 16.04 15.93 -10.29
C VAL A 96 15.74 15.67 -11.76
N LYS A 97 16.52 16.24 -12.67
CA LYS A 97 16.29 16.10 -14.11
C LYS A 97 16.21 14.62 -14.54
N PRO A 98 15.07 14.17 -15.13
CA PRO A 98 14.94 12.79 -15.55
C PRO A 98 15.84 12.43 -16.75
N PRO A 99 16.19 11.14 -16.92
CA PRO A 99 16.83 10.61 -18.12
C PRO A 99 16.17 11.11 -19.41
N LEU A 100 16.97 11.25 -20.47
CA LEU A 100 16.49 11.83 -21.74
C LEU A 100 15.25 11.12 -22.28
N TRP A 101 15.20 9.79 -22.24
CA TRP A 101 14.07 9.02 -22.76
C TRP A 101 12.75 9.30 -22.01
N LEU A 102 12.81 9.56 -20.69
CA LEU A 102 11.62 9.95 -19.91
C LEU A 102 11.18 11.39 -20.23
N ARG A 103 12.13 12.28 -20.55
CA ARG A 103 11.80 13.62 -21.04
C ARG A 103 11.13 13.56 -22.40
N ASN A 104 11.66 12.76 -23.32
CA ASN A 104 11.04 12.52 -24.62
C ASN A 104 9.63 11.93 -24.47
N LEU A 105 9.43 10.99 -23.54
CA LEU A 105 8.12 10.46 -23.20
C LEU A 105 7.16 11.56 -22.71
N ALA A 106 7.59 12.40 -21.77
CA ALA A 106 6.82 13.55 -21.28
C ALA A 106 6.55 14.61 -22.37
N ASP A 107 7.41 14.68 -23.38
CA ASP A 107 7.21 15.53 -24.55
C ASP A 107 6.32 14.91 -25.63
N GLY A 108 5.85 13.68 -25.41
CA GLY A 108 4.87 13.00 -26.25
C GLY A 108 5.47 12.17 -27.38
N ASP A 109 6.76 11.84 -27.32
CA ASP A 109 7.45 11.00 -28.29
C ASP A 109 6.73 9.64 -28.49
N SER A 110 6.35 9.34 -29.72
CA SER A 110 5.57 8.14 -30.06
C SER A 110 6.37 6.84 -29.89
N GLU A 111 7.68 6.88 -30.11
CA GLU A 111 8.54 5.71 -29.91
C GLU A 111 8.63 5.37 -28.43
N GLN A 112 8.83 6.37 -27.56
CA GLN A 112 8.86 6.16 -26.11
C GLN A 112 7.51 5.67 -25.57
N ARG A 113 6.39 6.19 -26.10
CA ARG A 113 5.04 5.67 -25.78
C ARG A 113 4.90 4.20 -26.16
N GLN A 114 5.36 3.82 -27.34
CA GLN A 114 5.31 2.43 -27.81
C GLN A 114 6.20 1.51 -26.98
N VAL A 115 7.38 1.98 -26.55
CA VAL A 115 8.28 1.27 -25.64
C VAL A 115 7.59 0.99 -24.31
N VAL A 116 6.93 1.99 -23.71
CA VAL A 116 6.20 1.81 -22.45
C VAL A 116 5.00 0.87 -22.63
N GLY A 117 4.18 1.07 -23.66
CA GLY A 117 3.04 0.20 -23.95
C GLY A 117 3.44 -1.27 -24.16
N THR A 118 4.55 -1.50 -24.87
CA THR A 118 5.13 -2.85 -25.05
C THR A 118 5.59 -3.45 -23.73
N ALA A 119 6.23 -2.66 -22.86
CA ALA A 119 6.71 -3.13 -21.56
C ALA A 119 5.54 -3.53 -20.64
N VAL A 120 4.49 -2.71 -20.56
CA VAL A 120 3.29 -2.99 -19.76
C VAL A 120 2.57 -4.23 -20.29
N ARG A 121 2.36 -4.32 -21.60
CA ARG A 121 1.74 -5.49 -22.24
C ARG A 121 2.52 -6.77 -21.94
N TYR A 122 3.84 -6.75 -22.13
CA TYR A 122 4.69 -7.91 -21.86
C TYR A 122 4.56 -8.38 -20.40
N TRP A 123 4.60 -7.44 -19.44
CA TRP A 123 4.48 -7.77 -18.03
C TRP A 123 3.09 -8.31 -17.67
N TYR A 124 2.03 -7.68 -18.17
CA TYR A 124 0.65 -8.15 -18.02
C TYR A 124 0.48 -9.60 -18.51
N GLN A 125 0.91 -9.90 -19.74
CA GLN A 125 0.79 -11.23 -20.34
C GLN A 125 1.56 -12.30 -19.57
N ARG A 126 2.66 -11.92 -18.91
CA ARG A 126 3.48 -12.85 -18.13
C ARG A 126 2.96 -13.09 -16.73
N VAL A 127 2.41 -12.08 -16.07
CA VAL A 127 2.13 -12.12 -14.64
C VAL A 127 0.64 -12.10 -14.31
N ILE A 128 -0.19 -11.43 -15.11
CA ILE A 128 -1.62 -11.28 -14.83
C ILE A 128 -2.45 -12.25 -15.65
N GLU A 129 -2.23 -12.30 -16.97
CA GLU A 129 -3.00 -13.13 -17.89
C GLU A 129 -3.12 -14.60 -17.45
N PRO A 130 -2.04 -15.29 -17.01
CA PRO A 130 -2.12 -16.69 -16.60
C PRO A 130 -2.97 -16.94 -15.35
N GLN A 131 -3.18 -15.93 -14.51
CA GLN A 131 -3.90 -16.03 -13.23
C GLN A 131 -5.16 -15.16 -13.17
N ARG A 132 -5.64 -14.63 -14.31
CA ARG A 132 -6.78 -13.69 -14.37
C ARG A 132 -8.02 -14.21 -13.65
N HIS A 133 -8.36 -15.50 -13.81
CA HIS A 133 -9.53 -16.10 -13.20
C HIS A 133 -9.40 -16.17 -11.68
N ARG A 134 -8.19 -16.42 -11.18
CA ARG A 134 -7.91 -16.40 -9.74
C ARG A 134 -8.02 -15.00 -9.18
N ILE A 135 -7.51 -13.98 -9.90
CA ILE A 135 -7.61 -12.59 -9.47
C ILE A 135 -9.07 -12.18 -9.34
N GLU A 136 -9.89 -12.48 -10.35
CA GLU A 136 -11.33 -12.24 -10.32
C GLU A 136 -12.01 -12.93 -9.12
N GLN A 137 -11.73 -14.23 -8.91
CA GLN A 137 -12.31 -14.97 -7.79
C GLN A 137 -11.95 -14.37 -6.43
N VAL A 138 -10.69 -13.98 -6.22
CA VAL A 138 -10.25 -13.37 -4.96
C VAL A 138 -10.88 -11.99 -4.79
N PHE A 139 -10.98 -11.21 -5.87
CA PHE A 139 -11.65 -9.90 -5.86
C PHE A 139 -13.11 -10.03 -5.43
N GLN A 140 -13.87 -10.92 -6.07
CA GLN A 140 -15.28 -11.17 -5.74
C GLN A 140 -15.45 -11.75 -4.33
N HIS A 141 -14.54 -12.63 -3.90
CA HIS A 141 -14.55 -13.17 -2.55
C HIS A 141 -14.33 -12.10 -1.49
N ASP A 142 -13.38 -11.19 -1.67
CA ASP A 142 -13.13 -10.09 -0.73
C ASP A 142 -14.36 -9.21 -0.57
N ILE A 143 -14.99 -8.82 -1.69
CA ILE A 143 -16.25 -8.05 -1.68
C ILE A 143 -17.33 -8.82 -0.91
N ALA A 144 -17.56 -10.10 -1.24
CA ALA A 144 -18.56 -10.92 -0.58
C ALA A 144 -18.34 -11.01 0.95
N MET A 145 -17.09 -11.08 1.40
CA MET A 145 -16.73 -11.12 2.82
C MET A 145 -16.96 -9.77 3.53
N ARG A 146 -16.88 -8.65 2.80
CA ARG A 146 -17.01 -7.29 3.36
C ARG A 146 -18.44 -6.74 3.28
N THR A 147 -19.26 -7.25 2.37
CA THR A 147 -20.67 -6.87 2.21
C THR A 147 -21.47 -6.89 3.52
N PRO A 148 -21.36 -7.92 4.40
CA PRO A 148 -22.05 -7.89 5.68
C PRO A 148 -21.64 -6.72 6.57
N THR A 149 -20.34 -6.36 6.63
CA THR A 149 -19.87 -5.23 7.43
C THR A 149 -20.42 -3.90 6.89
N MET A 150 -20.43 -3.74 5.56
CA MET A 150 -21.04 -2.57 4.91
C MET A 150 -22.52 -2.45 5.25
N ARG A 151 -23.25 -3.57 5.25
CA ARG A 151 -24.69 -3.60 5.55
C ARG A 151 -24.98 -3.34 7.04
N ASP A 152 -24.22 -3.96 7.94
CA ASP A 152 -24.54 -4.02 9.37
C ASP A 152 -23.92 -2.85 10.16
N VAL A 153 -22.77 -2.33 9.72
CA VAL A 153 -22.02 -1.25 10.41
C VAL A 153 -21.90 0.02 9.54
N GLY A 154 -22.29 -0.06 8.27
CA GLY A 154 -22.17 1.04 7.32
C GLY A 154 -20.76 1.24 6.77
N VAL A 155 -20.62 2.26 5.92
CA VAL A 155 -19.37 2.58 5.21
C VAL A 155 -18.22 2.89 6.16
N VAL A 156 -18.47 3.61 7.25
CA VAL A 156 -17.42 3.96 8.22
C VAL A 156 -16.86 2.72 8.92
N GLY A 157 -17.75 1.81 9.34
CA GLY A 157 -17.33 0.52 9.92
C GLY A 157 -16.55 -0.32 8.92
N LEU A 158 -16.99 -0.34 7.66
CA LEU A 158 -16.25 -1.00 6.58
C LEU A 158 -14.85 -0.41 6.43
N LEU A 159 -14.70 0.92 6.28
CA LEU A 159 -13.41 1.58 6.10
C LEU A 159 -12.42 1.23 7.22
N ASN A 160 -12.88 1.27 8.48
CA ASN A 160 -12.05 0.93 9.64
C ASN A 160 -11.74 -0.58 9.76
N SER A 161 -12.40 -1.44 8.99
CA SER A 161 -12.12 -2.89 8.91
C SER A 161 -11.27 -3.30 7.69
N ILE A 162 -10.94 -2.37 6.79
CA ILE A 162 -10.20 -2.69 5.57
C ILE A 162 -8.77 -3.12 5.87
N HIS A 163 -8.04 -2.32 6.64
CA HIS A 163 -6.63 -2.52 6.89
C HIS A 163 -6.21 -1.78 8.18
N PRO A 164 -5.30 -2.32 9.00
CA PRO A 164 -4.90 -1.70 10.29
C PRO A 164 -4.25 -0.31 10.14
N ASN A 165 -3.61 -0.05 9.00
CA ASN A 165 -3.04 1.26 8.66
C ASN A 165 -4.03 2.20 7.95
N LEU A 166 -5.33 1.89 7.96
CA LEU A 166 -6.38 2.77 7.46
C LEU A 166 -7.27 3.14 8.63
N THR A 167 -7.48 4.43 8.84
CA THR A 167 -8.33 4.89 9.94
C THR A 167 -9.21 6.02 9.46
N TYR A 168 -10.51 5.85 9.61
CA TYR A 168 -11.49 6.91 9.48
C TYR A 168 -11.89 7.40 10.87
N HIS A 169 -11.77 8.70 11.10
CA HIS A 169 -12.20 9.38 12.31
C HIS A 169 -12.64 10.81 11.98
N ASP A 170 -13.78 11.25 12.49
CA ASP A 170 -14.32 12.62 12.35
C ASP A 170 -14.20 13.22 10.93
N GLY A 171 -14.69 12.49 9.92
CA GLY A 171 -14.69 12.99 8.53
C GLY A 171 -13.33 12.91 7.83
N VAL A 172 -12.31 12.29 8.43
CA VAL A 172 -10.98 12.19 7.83
C VAL A 172 -10.54 10.74 7.73
N LEU A 173 -10.28 10.29 6.51
CA LEU A 173 -9.64 9.01 6.23
C LEU A 173 -8.12 9.20 6.17
N THR A 174 -7.40 8.53 7.06
CA THR A 174 -5.95 8.64 7.20
C THR A 174 -5.26 7.34 6.83
N MET A 175 -4.18 7.43 6.05
CA MET A 175 -3.32 6.29 5.71
C MET A 175 -1.84 6.71 5.57
N PRO A 176 -0.87 5.78 5.75
CA PRO A 176 0.54 6.10 5.58
C PRO A 176 0.86 6.52 4.16
N HIS A 177 1.59 7.63 4.03
CA HIS A 177 2.00 8.16 2.75
C HIS A 177 3.41 8.76 2.87
N PRO A 178 4.26 8.67 1.82
CA PRO A 178 5.62 9.23 1.85
C PRO A 178 5.67 10.76 1.91
N LEU A 179 4.54 11.43 1.69
CA LEU A 179 4.38 12.88 1.78
C LEU A 179 3.26 13.17 2.76
N ASP A 180 3.30 14.36 3.38
CA ASP A 180 2.19 14.85 4.18
C ASP A 180 1.21 15.59 3.26
N ILE A 181 0.11 14.93 2.89
CA ILE A 181 -0.84 15.42 1.88
C ILE A 181 -2.24 15.41 2.48
N THR A 182 -3.01 16.47 2.21
CA THR A 182 -4.45 16.51 2.47
C THR A 182 -5.18 16.75 1.16
N CYS A 183 -6.26 16.01 0.90
CA CYS A 183 -7.12 16.22 -0.26
C CYS A 183 -8.60 16.11 0.10
N ASP A 184 -9.43 16.67 -0.77
CA ASP A 184 -10.89 16.68 -0.72
C ASP A 184 -11.42 16.06 -2.00
N LEU A 185 -12.59 15.41 -1.91
CA LEU A 185 -13.20 14.72 -3.06
C LEU A 185 -14.45 15.43 -3.61
N GLU A 186 -14.84 16.55 -3.00
CA GLU A 186 -15.92 17.42 -3.49
C GLU A 186 -17.26 16.69 -3.76
N GLY A 187 -17.57 15.67 -2.96
CA GLY A 187 -18.79 14.85 -3.10
C GLY A 187 -18.67 13.68 -4.09
N GLN A 188 -17.52 13.48 -4.73
CA GLN A 188 -17.32 12.42 -5.74
C GLN A 188 -17.22 11.03 -5.13
N GLY A 189 -16.85 10.91 -3.85
CA GLY A 189 -16.56 9.62 -3.22
C GLY A 189 -15.37 8.90 -3.86
N PHE A 190 -15.26 7.59 -3.62
CA PHE A 190 -14.17 6.77 -4.17
C PHE A 190 -14.52 5.28 -4.24
N GLU A 191 -13.79 4.57 -5.10
CA GLU A 191 -13.93 3.13 -5.26
C GLU A 191 -13.02 2.36 -4.28
N LEU A 192 -13.58 1.35 -3.61
CA LEU A 192 -12.86 0.34 -2.87
C LEU A 192 -12.40 -0.77 -3.82
N ARG A 193 -11.10 -0.96 -3.95
CA ARG A 193 -10.48 -1.90 -4.89
C ARG A 193 -9.59 -2.91 -4.16
N PRO A 194 -10.10 -4.10 -3.83
CA PRO A 194 -9.24 -5.19 -3.38
C PRO A 194 -8.26 -5.55 -4.50
N THR A 195 -6.97 -5.71 -4.16
CA THR A 195 -5.92 -6.14 -5.08
C THR A 195 -5.24 -7.40 -4.58
N THR A 196 -4.87 -8.25 -5.52
CA THR A 196 -4.17 -9.51 -5.23
C THR A 196 -2.65 -9.40 -5.36
N GLN A 197 -2.17 -8.39 -6.09
CA GLN A 197 -0.75 -8.27 -6.46
C GLN A 197 0.02 -7.30 -5.56
N TRP A 198 -0.69 -6.50 -4.79
CA TRP A 198 -0.14 -5.68 -3.72
C TRP A 198 -0.65 -6.17 -2.39
N ALA A 199 0.26 -6.38 -1.44
CA ALA A 199 -0.18 -6.75 -0.10
C ALA A 199 0.38 -5.82 1.02
N GLY A 200 0.93 -4.68 0.62
CA GLY A 200 1.37 -3.63 1.54
C GLY A 200 0.30 -2.67 2.01
N ARG A 201 0.74 -1.51 2.51
CA ARG A 201 -0.17 -0.46 2.98
C ARG A 201 -1.22 -0.11 1.91
N PRO A 202 -2.42 0.37 2.31
CA PRO A 202 -3.39 0.89 1.38
C PRO A 202 -2.77 1.97 0.49
N LEU A 203 -3.14 1.95 -0.80
CA LEU A 203 -2.67 2.89 -1.79
C LEU A 203 -3.85 3.74 -2.26
N TRP A 204 -3.61 5.04 -2.35
CA TRP A 204 -4.57 5.99 -2.89
C TRP A 204 -4.13 6.42 -4.28
N SER A 205 -5.02 6.36 -5.25
CA SER A 205 -4.80 6.95 -6.56
C SER A 205 -6.10 7.39 -7.21
N TRP A 206 -5.98 8.03 -8.37
CA TRP A 206 -7.09 8.40 -9.24
C TRP A 206 -6.84 7.80 -10.62
N SER A 207 -7.90 7.70 -11.41
CA SER A 207 -7.85 7.04 -12.69
C SER A 207 -7.16 7.89 -13.76
N SER A 208 -6.40 7.24 -14.65
CA SER A 208 -5.85 7.92 -15.84
C SER A 208 -6.89 8.19 -16.92
N ASP A 209 -7.99 7.44 -16.97
CA ASP A 209 -9.09 7.67 -17.91
C ASP A 209 -10.05 8.78 -17.45
N ASP A 210 -10.15 9.01 -16.15
CA ASP A 210 -11.01 10.03 -15.57
C ASP A 210 -10.42 10.50 -14.22
N PRO A 211 -9.81 11.70 -14.16
CA PRO A 211 -9.22 12.23 -12.94
C PRO A 211 -10.20 12.45 -11.77
N SER A 212 -11.51 12.43 -12.02
CA SER A 212 -12.54 12.52 -10.97
C SER A 212 -12.84 11.17 -10.28
N ARG A 213 -12.28 10.06 -10.81
CA ARG A 213 -12.47 8.73 -10.24
C ARG A 213 -11.33 8.38 -9.30
N PHE A 214 -11.58 8.53 -8.00
CA PHE A 214 -10.66 8.12 -6.95
C PHE A 214 -10.82 6.66 -6.56
N ALA A 215 -9.72 6.04 -6.10
CA ALA A 215 -9.77 4.70 -5.56
C ALA A 215 -8.80 4.48 -4.39
N LEU A 216 -9.28 3.67 -3.45
CA LEU A 216 -8.50 3.06 -2.39
C LEU A 216 -8.20 1.60 -2.78
N HIS A 217 -6.95 1.32 -3.10
CA HIS A 217 -6.45 -0.02 -3.36
C HIS A 217 -5.94 -0.65 -2.08
N TYR A 218 -6.40 -1.84 -1.76
CA TYR A 218 -6.02 -2.53 -0.52
C TYR A 218 -5.81 -4.03 -0.74
N PRO A 219 -4.97 -4.68 0.08
CA PRO A 219 -4.72 -6.12 -0.05
C PRO A 219 -6.01 -6.92 0.11
N ALA A 220 -6.33 -7.74 -0.88
CA ALA A 220 -7.49 -8.62 -0.84
C ALA A 220 -7.33 -9.72 0.22
N LEU A 221 -8.45 -10.11 0.84
CA LEU A 221 -8.57 -11.32 1.64
C LEU A 221 -8.42 -12.54 0.72
N SER A 222 -7.29 -13.21 0.82
CA SER A 222 -6.92 -14.41 0.07
C SER A 222 -6.50 -15.51 1.04
N GLU A 223 -6.48 -16.77 0.61
CA GLU A 223 -5.97 -17.87 1.44
C GLU A 223 -4.52 -17.63 1.92
N ARG A 224 -3.71 -16.90 1.13
CA ARG A 224 -2.35 -16.49 1.50
C ARG A 224 -2.32 -15.42 2.60
N THR A 225 -3.32 -14.55 2.67
CA THR A 225 -3.51 -13.61 3.79
C THR A 225 -4.22 -14.28 4.98
N ARG A 226 -4.97 -15.39 4.79
CA ARG A 226 -5.43 -16.25 5.91
C ARG A 226 -4.28 -17.00 6.58
N THR A 227 -3.20 -17.34 5.86
CA THR A 227 -2.02 -18.00 6.46
C THR A 227 -1.14 -17.07 7.28
N VAL A 228 -1.31 -15.75 7.18
CA VAL A 228 -0.81 -14.82 8.20
C VAL A 228 -1.97 -14.60 9.17
N GLN A 229 -2.32 -15.63 9.94
CA GLN A 229 -2.96 -15.36 11.22
C GLN A 229 -2.06 -14.35 11.92
N GLN A 230 -2.60 -13.18 12.30
CA GLN A 230 -1.91 -12.35 13.28
C GLN A 230 -1.48 -13.31 14.38
N PRO A 231 -0.17 -13.42 14.69
CA PRO A 231 0.26 -14.35 15.70
C PRO A 231 -0.55 -14.02 16.94
N THR A 232 -1.32 -14.99 17.42
CA THR A 232 -2.07 -14.79 18.65
C THR A 232 -1.09 -14.37 19.72
N GLU A 233 -1.51 -13.55 20.69
CA GLU A 233 -0.63 -13.12 21.77
C GLU A 233 0.08 -14.32 22.42
N GLN A 234 -0.60 -15.47 22.47
CA GLN A 234 -0.07 -16.76 22.90
C GLN A 234 1.02 -17.34 21.98
N ALA A 235 0.87 -17.27 20.65
CA ALA A 235 1.89 -17.74 19.71
C ALA A 235 3.15 -16.88 19.76
N LEU A 236 2.99 -15.55 19.88
CA LEU A 236 4.12 -14.64 20.05
C LEU A 236 4.80 -14.85 21.40
N ALA A 237 4.03 -15.00 22.48
CA ALA A 237 4.55 -15.31 23.80
C ALA A 237 5.35 -16.63 23.82
N LYS A 238 4.95 -17.65 23.06
CA LYS A 238 5.74 -18.89 22.92
C LYS A 238 7.08 -18.67 22.21
N LEU A 239 7.13 -17.76 21.24
CA LEU A 239 8.33 -17.50 20.45
C LEU A 239 9.33 -16.59 21.17
N VAL A 240 8.86 -15.48 21.74
CA VAL A 240 9.71 -14.46 22.35
C VAL A 240 9.62 -14.45 23.88
N GLY A 241 8.76 -15.25 24.49
CA GLY A 241 8.47 -15.18 25.92
C GLY A 241 7.39 -14.14 26.24
N GLU A 242 6.59 -14.43 27.27
CA GLU A 242 5.40 -13.64 27.66
C GLU A 242 5.71 -12.16 27.87
N THR A 243 6.72 -11.84 28.68
CA THR A 243 7.06 -10.46 29.00
C THR A 243 7.59 -9.67 27.80
N ARG A 244 8.36 -10.30 26.90
CA ARG A 244 8.84 -9.64 25.68
C ARG A 244 7.71 -9.44 24.68
N ALA A 245 6.76 -10.37 24.59
CA ALA A 245 5.55 -10.18 23.80
C ALA A 245 4.75 -8.98 24.34
N ALA A 246 4.50 -8.91 25.65
CA ALA A 246 3.82 -7.79 26.29
C ALA A 246 4.53 -6.45 26.04
N VAL A 247 5.87 -6.41 26.14
CA VAL A 247 6.68 -5.23 25.77
C VAL A 247 6.48 -4.85 24.30
N MET A 248 6.49 -5.80 23.37
CA MET A 248 6.25 -5.53 21.96
C MET A 248 4.83 -4.97 21.72
N HIS A 249 3.81 -5.53 22.37
CA HIS A 249 2.42 -5.04 22.30
C HIS A 249 2.26 -3.62 22.87
N ALA A 250 2.93 -3.31 23.99
CA ALA A 250 2.93 -1.98 24.58
C ALA A 250 3.55 -0.92 23.64
N LEU A 251 4.59 -1.30 22.90
CA LEU A 251 5.33 -0.44 21.98
C LEU A 251 4.68 -0.25 20.60
N LYS A 252 3.39 -0.62 20.43
CA LYS A 252 2.56 -0.19 19.28
C LYS A 252 2.54 1.33 19.13
N SER A 253 2.71 2.05 20.23
CA SER A 253 3.02 3.48 20.26
C SER A 253 4.36 3.70 20.96
N PRO A 254 5.16 4.72 20.59
CA PRO A 254 6.42 4.99 21.26
C PRO A 254 6.24 5.26 22.76
N LEU A 255 7.06 4.65 23.61
CA LEU A 255 7.03 4.81 25.07
C LEU A 255 8.44 4.94 25.63
N SER A 256 8.59 5.72 26.70
CA SER A 256 9.80 5.71 27.51
C SER A 256 9.93 4.45 28.37
N THR A 257 11.13 4.21 28.90
CA THR A 257 11.39 3.03 29.74
C THR A 257 10.46 2.97 30.97
N GLY A 258 10.12 4.13 31.57
CA GLY A 258 9.20 4.22 32.71
C GLY A 258 7.75 3.90 32.31
N GLU A 259 7.25 4.56 31.26
CA GLU A 259 5.90 4.31 30.71
C GLU A 259 5.75 2.84 30.24
N LEU A 260 6.82 2.26 29.71
CA LEU A 260 6.86 0.85 29.31
C LEU A 260 6.78 -0.10 30.50
N ALA A 261 7.52 0.19 31.58
CA ALA A 261 7.52 -0.60 32.80
C ALA A 261 6.12 -0.61 33.46
N GLU A 262 5.50 0.55 33.56
CA GLU A 262 4.15 0.72 34.08
C GLU A 262 3.11 -0.04 33.23
N ARG A 263 3.16 0.12 31.90
CA ARG A 263 2.22 -0.54 30.98
C ARG A 263 2.29 -2.06 31.04
N VAL A 264 3.48 -2.61 31.19
CA VAL A 264 3.72 -4.07 31.19
C VAL A 264 3.62 -4.68 32.59
N GLY A 265 3.68 -3.87 33.65
CA GLY A 265 3.65 -4.34 35.03
C GLY A 265 4.97 -4.96 35.50
N VAL A 266 6.11 -4.43 35.04
CA VAL A 266 7.46 -4.90 35.42
C VAL A 266 8.32 -3.76 35.97
N SER A 267 9.47 -4.07 36.56
CA SER A 267 10.41 -3.04 37.01
C SER A 267 11.02 -2.28 35.83
N ILE A 268 11.46 -1.03 36.06
CA ILE A 268 12.15 -0.21 35.06
C ILE A 268 13.42 -0.91 34.54
N SER A 269 14.17 -1.59 35.41
CA SER A 269 15.35 -2.37 35.03
C SER A 269 15.00 -3.54 34.12
N SER A 270 13.93 -4.28 34.42
CA SER A 270 13.43 -5.37 33.59
C SER A 270 12.91 -4.88 32.24
N ALA A 271 12.14 -3.79 32.21
CA ALA A 271 11.67 -3.16 30.98
C ALA A 271 12.84 -2.73 30.07
N SER A 272 13.87 -2.10 30.66
CA SER A 272 15.09 -1.71 29.94
C SER A 272 15.82 -2.92 29.36
N GLN A 273 15.96 -4.00 30.14
CA GLN A 273 16.60 -5.24 29.70
C GLN A 273 15.83 -5.89 28.55
N HIS A 274 14.50 -6.01 28.64
CA HIS A 274 13.68 -6.56 27.56
C HIS A 274 13.74 -5.70 26.30
N ALA A 275 13.67 -4.37 26.43
CA ALA A 275 13.84 -3.46 25.31
C ALA A 275 15.24 -3.56 24.69
N CYS A 276 16.28 -3.85 25.49
CA CYS A 276 17.64 -4.10 25.00
C CYS A 276 17.73 -5.36 24.16
N VAL A 277 17.28 -6.48 24.70
CA VAL A 277 17.30 -7.76 23.97
C VAL A 277 16.51 -7.67 22.66
N LEU A 278 15.33 -7.04 22.68
CA LEU A 278 14.52 -6.83 21.48
C LEU A 278 15.17 -5.86 20.48
N ARG A 279 15.97 -4.91 20.95
CA ARG A 279 16.76 -4.01 20.10
C ARG A 279 17.95 -4.71 19.47
N ASP A 280 18.62 -5.59 20.19
CA ASP A 280 19.80 -6.31 19.70
C ASP A 280 19.44 -7.26 18.53
N VAL A 281 18.21 -7.79 18.53
CA VAL A 281 17.65 -8.56 17.41
C VAL A 281 16.92 -7.70 16.36
N GLY A 282 16.93 -6.37 16.54
CA GLY A 282 16.37 -5.42 15.58
C GLY A 282 14.84 -5.33 15.53
N LEU A 283 14.13 -5.76 16.58
CA LEU A 283 12.67 -5.64 16.71
C LEU A 283 12.22 -4.32 17.36
N VAL A 284 13.08 -3.73 18.20
CA VAL A 284 12.86 -2.42 18.85
C VAL A 284 13.99 -1.48 18.48
N ARG A 285 13.70 -0.17 18.37
CA ARG A 285 14.69 0.89 18.30
C ARG A 285 14.52 1.82 19.50
N SER A 286 15.62 2.36 19.98
CA SER A 286 15.65 3.36 21.04
C SER A 286 16.20 4.67 20.49
N VAL A 287 15.54 5.79 20.78
CA VAL A 287 16.02 7.13 20.49
C VAL A 287 16.17 7.87 21.82
N ARG A 288 17.34 8.47 22.04
CA ARG A 288 17.61 9.28 23.22
C ARG A 288 17.41 10.75 22.86
N ASP A 289 16.57 11.43 23.62
CA ASP A 289 16.35 12.87 23.53
C ASP A 289 16.57 13.47 24.93
N GLY A 290 17.70 14.17 25.09
CA GLY A 290 18.18 14.63 26.39
C GLY A 290 18.32 13.50 27.41
N GLN A 291 17.59 13.61 28.53
CA GLN A 291 17.59 12.61 29.59
C GLN A 291 16.55 11.48 29.37
N LYS A 292 15.66 11.60 28.38
CA LYS A 292 14.58 10.61 28.13
C LYS A 292 14.98 9.67 26.99
N VAL A 293 14.82 8.36 27.20
CA VAL A 293 14.96 7.35 26.14
C VAL A 293 13.57 6.88 25.76
N THR A 294 13.24 6.97 24.48
CA THR A 294 11.97 6.50 23.91
C THR A 294 12.23 5.26 23.07
N HIS A 295 11.46 4.21 23.32
CA HIS A 295 11.47 2.96 22.59
C HIS A 295 10.31 2.94 21.59
N SER A 296 10.54 2.39 20.41
CA SER A 296 9.50 2.13 19.42
C SER A 296 9.80 0.85 18.66
N LEU A 297 8.77 0.19 18.14
CA LEU A 297 8.97 -0.96 17.27
C LEU A 297 9.67 -0.54 15.98
N THR A 298 10.55 -1.42 15.49
CA THR A 298 11.03 -1.33 14.11
C THR A 298 9.98 -1.90 13.16
N MET A 299 10.20 -1.76 11.85
CA MET A 299 9.36 -2.42 10.86
C MET A 299 9.32 -3.95 11.05
N ARG A 300 10.44 -4.57 11.47
CA ARG A 300 10.47 -6.01 11.77
C ARG A 300 9.64 -6.35 13.01
N GLY A 301 9.69 -5.51 14.04
CA GLY A 301 8.85 -5.67 15.24
C GLY A 301 7.36 -5.53 14.95
N MET A 302 6.97 -4.55 14.13
CA MET A 302 5.59 -4.38 13.67
C MET A 302 5.14 -5.57 12.83
N THR A 303 5.98 -6.05 11.91
CA THR A 303 5.70 -7.28 11.13
C THR A 303 5.46 -8.48 12.02
N LEU A 304 6.30 -8.68 13.04
CA LEU A 304 6.16 -9.83 13.94
C LEU A 304 4.86 -9.79 14.76
N LEU A 305 4.31 -8.59 15.01
CA LEU A 305 3.00 -8.43 15.66
C LEU A 305 1.82 -8.52 14.67
N GLY A 306 2.08 -8.81 13.39
CA GLY A 306 1.06 -8.78 12.34
C GLY A 306 0.65 -7.36 11.91
N PHE A 307 1.37 -6.32 12.32
CA PHE A 307 1.24 -4.93 11.84
C PHE A 307 2.16 -4.62 10.65
N GLY A 308 2.68 -5.66 10.01
CA GLY A 308 3.52 -5.54 8.83
C GLY A 308 3.62 -6.86 8.09
N GLN A 309 3.70 -6.74 6.77
CA GLN A 309 3.57 -7.76 5.74
C GLN A 309 2.13 -7.87 5.22
N VAL A 310 1.94 -7.59 3.94
CA VAL A 310 2.96 -7.51 2.87
C VAL A 310 3.32 -6.05 2.57
#